data_AF-M7P337-F1
#
_entry.id   AF-M7P337-F1
#
_cell.length_a   1.000
_cell.length_b   1.000
_cell.length_c   1.000
_cell.angle_alpha   90.00
_cell.angle_beta   90.00
_cell.angle_gamma   90.00
#
_symmetry.space_group_name_H-M   'P 1'
#
loop_
_entity.id
_entity.type
_entity.pdbx_description
1 polymer ?
#
loop_
_entity_poly.entity_id
_entity_poly.type
_entity_poly.pdbx_seq_one_letter_code
_entity_poly.pdbx_strand_id
1 'polypeptide(L)' 'MEDLIIQIVLQGLLLQYPAWRIYKRAGLNPTLSLTVLIPGVGMLIAGLILAVSKWQVSLGGN' A
#
# COMPACT_ATOMS: atom_id res chain seq x y z
N MET A 1 5.13 19.98 18.39
CA MET A 1 5.87 18.74 18.02
C MET A 1 4.95 17.53 18.11
N GLU A 2 4.19 17.38 19.20
CA GLU A 2 3.23 16.27 19.39
C GLU A 2 2.15 16.21 18.30
N ASP A 3 1.55 17.35 17.92
CA ASP A 3 0.51 17.38 16.88
C ASP A 3 1.02 16.88 15.52
N LEU A 4 2.26 17.20 15.16
CA LEU A 4 2.89 16.74 13.92
C LEU A 4 3.08 15.22 13.94
N ILE A 5 3.50 14.67 15.08
CA ILE A 5 3.67 13.22 15.23
C ILE A 5 2.31 12.52 15.07
N ILE A 6 1.26 13.03 15.75
CA ILE A 6 -0.10 12.47 15.65
C ILE A 6 -0.61 12.53 14.21
N GLN A 7 -0.44 13.65 13.52
CA GLN A 7 -0.85 13.81 12.12
C GLN A 7 -0.12 12.83 11.19
N ILE A 8 1.19 12.67 11.34
CA ILE A 8 2.00 11.74 10.54
C ILE A 8 1.55 10.31 10.76
N VAL A 9 1.31 9.91 12.01
CA VAL A 9 0.84 8.56 12.36
C VAL A 9 -0.54 8.31 11.76
N LEU A 10 -1.47 9.25 11.90
CA LEU A 10 -2.83 9.11 11.34
C LEU A 10 -2.83 9.03 9.82
N GLN A 11 -2.05 9.89 9.14
CA GLN A 11 -1.89 9.79 7.69
C GLN A 11 -1.25 8.47 7.26
N GLY A 12 -0.20 8.03 7.96
CA GLY A 12 0.44 6.74 7.70
C GLY A 12 -0.54 5.59 7.78
N LEU A 13 -1.36 5.54 8.83
CA LEU A 13 -2.40 4.50 9.00
C LEU A 13 -3.49 4.59 7.92
N LEU A 14 -3.95 5.80 7.58
CA LEU A 14 -4.93 6.03 6.52
C LEU A 14 -4.45 5.60 5.14
N LEU A 15 -3.15 5.71 4.86
CA LEU A 15 -2.54 5.25 3.61
C LEU A 15 -2.21 3.74 3.64
N GLN A 16 -1.78 3.24 4.79
CA GLN A 16 -1.38 1.86 4.97
C GLN A 16 -2.56 0.90 4.77
N TYR A 17 -3.73 1.22 5.32
CA TYR A 17 -4.92 0.37 5.21
C TYR A 17 -5.35 0.09 3.75
N PRO A 18 -5.58 1.11 2.88
CA PRO A 18 -5.92 0.86 1.49
C PRO A 18 -4.77 0.22 0.72
N ALA A 19 -3.51 0.60 0.97
CA ALA A 19 -2.36 -0.04 0.33
C ALA A 19 -2.33 -1.55 0.62
N TRP A 20 -2.51 -1.94 1.88
CA TRP A 20 -2.61 -3.35 2.28
C TRP A 20 -3.74 -4.09 1.55
N ARG A 21 -4.91 -3.46 1.43
CA ARG A 21 -6.06 -4.03 0.72
C ARG A 21 -5.79 -4.20 -0.77
N ILE A 22 -5.11 -3.25 -1.42
CA ILE A 22 -4.74 -3.32 -2.84
C ILE A 22 -3.75 -4.48 -3.05
N TYR A 23 -2.70 -4.57 -2.23
CA TYR A 23 -1.72 -5.66 -2.33
C TYR A 23 -2.38 -7.04 -2.16
N LYS A 24 -3.26 -7.19 -1.17
CA LYS A 24 -4.02 -8.43 -0.97
C LYS A 24 -4.90 -8.78 -2.17
N ARG A 25 -5.55 -7.79 -2.79
CA ARG A 25 -6.40 -7.98 -3.99
C ARG A 25 -5.60 -8.29 -5.24
N ALA A 26 -4.41 -7.71 -5.37
CA ALA A 26 -3.49 -8.00 -6.47
C ALA A 26 -2.90 -9.43 -6.37
N GLY A 27 -3.09 -10.12 -5.24
CA GLY A 27 -2.48 -11.43 -4.97
C GLY A 27 -1.03 -11.32 -4.49
N LEU A 28 -0.59 -10.13 -4.06
CA LEU A 28 0.74 -9.87 -3.53
C LEU A 28 0.78 -10.07 -2.02
N ASN A 29 1.99 -10.24 -1.48
CA ASN A 29 2.21 -10.25 -0.04
C ASN A 29 1.86 -8.86 0.54
N PRO A 30 0.87 -8.74 1.44
CA PRO A 30 0.44 -7.47 2.00
C PRO A 30 1.53 -6.71 2.76
N THR A 31 2.55 -7.39 3.30
CA THR A 31 3.68 -6.71 3.96
C THR A 31 4.46 -5.78 3.03
N LEU A 32 4.44 -6.01 1.71
CA LEU A 32 5.06 -5.10 0.73
C LEU A 32 4.37 -3.72 0.71
N SER A 33 3.12 -3.61 1.16
CA SER A 33 2.42 -2.33 1.27
C SER A 33 3.05 -1.39 2.30
N LEU A 34 3.82 -1.91 3.27
CA LEU A 34 4.55 -1.10 4.25
C LEU A 34 5.57 -0.16 3.61
N THR A 35 5.96 -0.43 2.35
CA THR A 35 6.79 0.50 1.57
C THR A 35 6.16 1.88 1.46
N VAL A 36 4.82 2.01 1.53
CA VAL A 36 4.12 3.31 1.49
C VAL A 36 4.45 4.21 2.69
N LEU A 37 4.90 3.64 3.81
CA LEU A 37 5.29 4.38 5.01
C LEU A 37 6.66 5.04 4.89
N ILE A 38 7.42 4.74 3.83
CA ILE A 38 8.71 5.39 3.58
C ILE A 38 8.44 6.83 3.12
N PRO A 39 8.90 7.85 3.88
CA PRO A 39 8.67 9.24 3.51
C PRO A 39 9.36 9.59 2.19
N GLY A 40 8.68 10.38 1.35
CA GLY A 40 9.18 10.85 0.06
C GLY A 40 9.07 9.84 -1.08
N VAL A 41 9.51 8.59 -0.90
CA VAL A 41 9.61 7.59 -1.98
C VAL A 41 8.64 6.42 -1.84
N GLY A 42 7.99 6.25 -0.69
CA GLY A 42 7.19 5.07 -0.40
C GLY A 42 6.03 4.82 -1.36
N MET A 43 5.29 5.88 -1.71
CA MET A 43 4.22 5.77 -2.72
C MET A 43 4.75 5.39 -4.10
N LEU A 44 5.91 5.91 -4.50
CA LEU A 44 6.51 5.59 -5.80
C LEU A 44 6.92 4.12 -5.84
N ILE A 45 7.60 3.63 -4.80
CA ILE A 45 7.98 2.21 -4.68
C ILE A 45 6.73 1.32 -4.68
N ALA A 46 5.73 1.66 -3.87
CA ALA A 46 4.49 0.90 -3.80
C ALA A 46 3.77 0.85 -5.15
N GLY A 47 3.75 1.96 -5.88
CA GLY A 47 3.18 2.06 -7.23
C GLY A 47 3.97 1.25 -8.25
N LEU A 48 5.31 1.28 -8.23
CA LEU A 48 6.16 0.50 -9.12
C LEU A 48 5.98 -1.00 -8.90
N ILE A 49 5.91 -1.45 -7.65
CA ILE A 49 5.65 -2.86 -7.32
C ILE A 49 4.29 -3.28 -7.91
N LEU A 50 3.25 -2.47 -7.71
CA LEU A 50 1.92 -2.75 -8.24
C LEU A 50 1.88 -2.73 -9.77
N ALA A 51 2.59 -1.81 -10.41
CA ALA A 51 2.63 -1.67 -11.87
C ALA A 51 3.33 -2.86 -12.56
N VAL A 52 4.38 -3.40 -11.96
CA VAL A 52 5.14 -4.55 -12.50
C VAL A 52 4.53 -5.89 -12.07
N SER A 53 3.70 -5.90 -11.02
CA SER A 53 3.06 -7.12 -10.55
C SER A 53 2.02 -7.68 -11.52
N LYS A 54 1.92 -9.01 -11.58
CA LYS A 54 0.81 -9.70 -12.25
C LYS A 54 -0.38 -9.78 -11.28
N TRP A 55 -1.45 -9.08 -11.60
CA TRP A 55 -2.64 -9.06 -10.76
C TRP A 55 -3.41 -10.36 -10.96
N GLN A 56 -3.84 -10.98 -9.87
CA GLN A 56 -4.77 -12.11 -9.92
C GLN A 56 -6.16 -11.59 -10.30
N VAL A 57 -6.39 -11.42 -11.60
CA VAL A 57 -7.73 -11.19 -12.13
C VAL A 57 -8.48 -12.51 -12.02
N SER A 58 -9.31 -12.65 -10.99
CA SER A 58 -10.34 -13.68 -10.99
C SER A 58 -11.32 -13.32 -12.09
N LEU A 59 -11.10 -13.87 -13.29
CA LEU A 59 -12.13 -13.95 -14.32
C LEU A 59 -13.23 -14.80 -13.69
N GLY A 60 -14.34 -14.18 -13.30
CA GLY A 60 -15.49 -14.90 -12.75
C GLY A 60 -15.87 -16.03 -13.70
N GLY A 61 -15.46 -17.24 -13.34
CA GLY A 61 -15.76 -18.48 -14.05
C GLY A 61 -16.93 -19.14 -13.37
N ASN A 62 -18.09 -19.04 -14.04
CA ASN A 62 -19.36 -19.75 -13.86
C ASN A 62 -20.10 -19.54 -12.53
#